data_AF-A0AA88R4A7-F1
#
_entry.id   AF-A0AA88R4A7-F1
#
_cell.length_a   1.000
_cell.length_b   1.000
_cell.length_c   1.000
_cell.angle_alpha   90.00
_cell.angle_beta   90.00
_cell.angle_gamma   90.00
#
_symmetry.space_group_name_H-M   'P 1'
#
loop_
_entity.id
_entity.type
_entity.pdbx_description
1 polymer ?
#
loop_
_entity_poly.entity_id
_entity_poly.type
_entity_poly.pdbx_seq_one_letter_code
_entity_poly.pdbx_strand_id
1 'polypeptide(L)'
;MSLDFIEGKEYRASKSRMELKAEAKGNGKVGRVVLAAAAKHLTPVVLELGGKSPVIVDSNINLQVTSCNKAYHCRQVGGNNGQACVSPDYIITTKDYAPKLVDALKTELKNFYGDDQLNSKDLSRIVSSNHFARLTKLLDDDKVSGKIVHGGQRDESNLKIAPTILLDVPEDSLIMTEEIFGPLLPILTKMDRVI
;
A
#
# COMPACT_ATOMS: atom_id res chain seq x y z
N MET A 1 20.55 24.09 18.40
CA MET A 1 19.72 23.17 19.19
C MET A 1 20.16 21.77 18.81
N SER A 2 20.89 21.14 19.72
CA SER A 2 21.53 19.83 19.61
C SER A 2 20.49 18.72 19.53
N LEU A 3 20.75 17.72 18.69
CA LEU A 3 20.08 16.42 18.76
C LEU A 3 21.18 15.38 18.96
N ASP A 4 21.20 14.85 20.17
CA ASP A 4 22.16 13.89 20.69
C ASP A 4 22.11 12.59 19.89
N PHE A 5 23.27 12.16 19.41
CA PHE A 5 23.49 10.82 18.88
C PHE A 5 23.47 9.83 20.04
N ILE A 6 22.49 8.93 20.06
CA ILE A 6 22.46 7.81 21.00
C ILE A 6 23.63 6.87 20.69
N GLU A 7 24.60 6.82 21.59
CA GLU A 7 25.67 5.83 21.62
C GLU A 7 25.10 4.44 21.87
N GLY A 8 25.25 3.56 20.87
CA GLY A 8 25.09 2.11 21.01
C GLY A 8 26.25 1.43 20.30
N LYS A 9 27.38 1.28 20.99
CA LYS A 9 28.56 0.53 20.53
C LYS A 9 28.38 -0.95 20.87
N GLU A 10 28.34 -1.80 19.86
CA GLU A 10 28.90 -3.16 19.97
C GLU A 10 29.99 -3.31 18.90
N TYR A 11 31.24 -3.08 19.31
CA TYR A 11 32.43 -3.26 18.49
C TYR A 11 33.04 -4.64 18.78
N ARG A 12 32.70 -5.65 17.97
CA ARG A 12 33.50 -6.88 17.86
C ARG A 12 34.42 -6.76 16.65
N ALA A 13 35.66 -6.36 16.89
CA ALA A 13 36.71 -6.38 15.86
C ALA A 13 37.17 -7.83 15.62
N SER A 14 36.62 -8.49 14.58
CA SER A 14 37.27 -9.64 13.95
C SER A 14 37.87 -9.18 12.61
N LYS A 15 39.09 -9.65 12.30
CA LYS A 15 39.88 -9.29 11.10
C LYS A 15 39.23 -9.76 9.79
N SER A 16 38.11 -9.16 9.41
CA SER A 16 37.60 -9.15 8.05
C SER A 16 37.14 -7.73 7.74
N ARG A 17 37.43 -7.25 6.54
CA ARG A 17 37.15 -5.89 6.07
C ARG A 17 35.63 -5.61 6.17
N MET A 18 35.17 -5.04 7.28
CA MET A 18 33.81 -4.53 7.42
C MET A 18 33.72 -3.26 6.57
N GLU A 19 33.32 -3.42 5.31
CA GLU A 19 32.81 -2.31 4.52
C GLU A 19 31.55 -1.80 5.21
N LEU A 20 31.61 -0.60 5.79
CA LEU A 20 30.43 0.09 6.32
C LEU A 20 29.42 0.25 5.18
N LYS A 21 28.32 -0.50 5.24
CA LYS A 21 27.19 -0.38 4.34
C LYS A 21 26.09 0.40 5.05
N ALA A 22 25.54 1.40 4.36
CA ALA A 22 24.35 2.11 4.84
C ALA A 22 23.09 1.42 4.30
N GLU A 23 22.19 1.01 5.19
CA GLU A 23 20.90 0.42 4.81
C GLU A 23 19.77 1.36 5.21
N ALA A 24 18.84 1.64 4.30
CA ALA A 24 17.66 2.45 4.59
C ALA A 24 16.41 1.86 3.94
N LYS A 25 15.30 1.91 4.68
CA LYS A 25 13.96 1.50 4.21
C LYS A 25 13.03 2.70 4.28
N GLY A 26 12.22 2.92 3.24
CA GLY A 26 11.26 4.02 3.24
C GLY A 26 10.85 4.49 1.84
N ASN A 27 10.41 5.74 1.73
CA ASN A 27 10.00 6.29 0.43
C ASN A 27 11.20 6.82 -0.38
N GLY A 28 11.01 6.94 -1.70
CA GLY A 28 12.06 7.39 -2.61
C GLY A 28 12.56 8.82 -2.35
N LYS A 29 11.78 9.69 -1.71
CA LYS A 29 12.24 11.04 -1.34
C LYS A 29 13.33 10.98 -0.26
N VAL A 30 13.10 10.19 0.79
CA VAL A 30 14.10 10.00 1.87
C VAL A 30 15.28 9.18 1.35
N GLY A 31 15.04 8.15 0.53
CA GLY A 31 16.11 7.35 -0.09
C GLY A 31 17.10 8.20 -0.89
N ARG A 32 16.61 9.19 -1.65
CA ARG A 32 17.48 10.16 -2.36
C ARG A 32 18.35 10.99 -1.42
N VAL A 33 17.82 11.42 -0.27
CA VAL A 33 18.57 12.18 0.74
C VAL A 33 19.66 11.30 1.37
N VAL A 34 19.33 10.05 1.73
CA VAL A 34 20.29 9.08 2.27
C VAL A 34 21.42 8.82 1.28
N LEU A 35 21.09 8.59 0.01
CA LEU A 35 22.07 8.37 -1.05
C LEU A 35 22.99 9.58 -1.24
N ALA A 36 22.43 10.80 -1.24
CA ALA A 36 23.22 12.03 -1.37
C ALA A 36 24.18 12.24 -0.19
N ALA A 37 23.78 11.86 1.02
CA ALA A 37 24.66 11.91 2.19
C ALA A 37 25.77 10.84 2.12
N ALA A 38 25.43 9.61 1.74
CA ALA A 38 26.37 8.50 1.60
C ALA A 38 27.43 8.73 0.52
N ALA A 39 27.05 9.39 -0.59
CA ALA A 39 27.95 9.72 -1.69
C ALA A 39 29.16 10.57 -1.25
N LYS A 40 29.00 11.43 -0.23
CA LYS A 40 30.09 12.26 0.33
C LYS A 40 31.23 11.44 0.92
N HIS A 41 30.97 10.19 1.28
CA HIS A 41 31.90 9.31 1.97
C HIS A 41 32.21 8.03 1.18
N LEU A 42 31.74 7.92 -0.06
CA LEU A 42 31.84 6.71 -0.88
C LEU A 42 31.27 5.47 -0.16
N THR A 43 30.27 5.67 0.70
CA THR A 43 29.63 4.60 1.47
C THR A 43 28.68 3.83 0.55
N PRO A 44 28.84 2.50 0.39
CA PRO A 44 27.87 1.68 -0.32
C PRO A 44 26.49 1.73 0.36
N VAL A 45 25.41 1.75 -0.43
CA VAL A 45 24.05 1.91 0.07
C VAL A 45 23.14 0.81 -0.47
N VAL A 46 22.28 0.26 0.40
CA VAL A 46 21.13 -0.57 0.02
C VAL A 46 19.85 0.20 0.38
N LEU A 47 19.00 0.44 -0.62
CA LEU A 47 17.75 1.17 -0.47
C LEU A 47 16.56 0.26 -0.78
N GLU A 48 15.80 -0.10 0.24
CA GLU A 48 14.55 -0.84 0.11
C GLU A 48 13.40 0.18 0.05
N LEU A 49 12.98 0.49 -1.18
CA LEU A 49 11.95 1.52 -1.43
C LEU A 49 10.61 0.87 -1.75
N GLY A 50 9.54 1.57 -1.38
CA GLY A 50 8.18 1.24 -1.79
C GLY A 50 7.93 1.48 -3.29
N GLY A 51 6.74 1.12 -3.75
CA GLY A 51 6.34 1.26 -5.14
C GLY A 51 4.93 0.75 -5.41
N LYS A 52 4.42 1.01 -6.62
CA LYS A 52 3.09 0.52 -7.02
C LYS A 52 3.20 -0.92 -7.52
N SER A 53 2.72 -1.86 -6.72
CA SER A 53 2.73 -3.28 -7.05
C SER A 53 1.41 -3.70 -7.74
N PRO A 54 1.39 -3.95 -9.07
CA PRO A 54 0.19 -4.43 -9.75
C PRO A 54 -0.13 -5.88 -9.41
N VAL A 55 -1.41 -6.22 -9.43
CA VAL A 55 -1.89 -7.61 -9.48
C VAL A 55 -2.76 -7.79 -10.72
N ILE A 56 -2.40 -8.76 -11.56
CA ILE A 56 -3.16 -9.09 -12.77
C ILE A 56 -4.06 -10.28 -12.47
N VAL A 57 -5.34 -10.15 -12.83
CA VAL A 57 -6.39 -11.14 -12.55
C VAL A 57 -7.09 -11.52 -13.86
N ASP A 58 -6.91 -12.76 -14.30
CA ASP A 58 -7.60 -13.32 -15.47
C ASP A 58 -9.05 -13.72 -15.13
N SER A 59 -9.92 -13.58 -16.12
CA SER A 59 -11.29 -14.09 -16.16
C SER A 59 -11.45 -15.61 -16.01
N ASN A 60 -10.42 -16.40 -16.37
CA ASN A 60 -10.49 -17.87 -16.36
C ASN A 60 -10.12 -18.51 -15.00
N ILE A 61 -9.95 -17.72 -13.95
CA ILE A 61 -9.54 -18.22 -12.64
C ILE A 61 -10.72 -18.48 -11.70
N ASN A 62 -10.53 -19.44 -10.79
CA ASN A 62 -11.48 -19.69 -9.72
C ASN A 62 -11.37 -18.60 -8.64
N LEU A 63 -12.38 -17.74 -8.55
CA LEU A 63 -12.45 -16.63 -7.57
C LEU A 63 -12.19 -17.06 -6.12
N GLN A 64 -12.60 -18.28 -5.74
CA GLN A 64 -12.46 -18.80 -4.38
C GLN A 64 -11.02 -19.27 -4.07
N VAL A 65 -10.25 -19.67 -5.09
CA VAL A 65 -8.93 -20.30 -4.93
C VAL A 65 -7.80 -19.36 -5.35
N THR A 66 -8.05 -18.52 -6.36
CA THR A 66 -7.01 -17.82 -7.10
C THR A 66 -6.93 -16.38 -6.63
N SER A 67 -5.96 -16.09 -5.77
CA SER A 67 -5.20 -14.84 -5.78
C SER A 67 -5.90 -13.53 -5.38
N CYS A 68 -7.17 -13.30 -5.69
CA CYS A 68 -7.91 -12.10 -5.29
C CYS A 68 -8.12 -12.07 -3.78
N ASN A 69 -8.44 -13.22 -3.19
CA ASN A 69 -8.47 -13.36 -1.74
C ASN A 69 -7.09 -13.17 -1.11
N LYS A 70 -6.01 -13.69 -1.72
CA LYS A 70 -4.65 -13.58 -1.15
C LYS A 70 -4.03 -12.20 -1.31
N ALA A 71 -4.11 -11.57 -2.49
CA ALA A 71 -3.61 -10.22 -2.73
C ALA A 71 -4.36 -9.20 -1.86
N TYR A 72 -5.68 -9.31 -1.82
CA TYR A 72 -6.52 -8.50 -0.95
C TYR A 72 -6.27 -8.78 0.53
N HIS A 73 -6.18 -10.05 0.93
CA HIS A 73 -5.83 -10.41 2.31
C HIS A 73 -4.45 -9.87 2.67
N CYS A 74 -3.40 -10.08 1.85
CA CYS A 74 -2.06 -9.59 2.11
C CYS A 74 -2.01 -8.06 2.27
N ARG A 75 -2.89 -7.33 1.59
CA ARG A 75 -2.98 -5.87 1.69
C ARG A 75 -3.79 -5.40 2.90
N GLN A 76 -5.07 -5.77 2.94
CA GLN A 76 -6.03 -5.17 3.87
C GLN A 76 -5.99 -5.91 5.20
N VAL A 77 -6.11 -7.24 5.15
CA VAL A 77 -6.27 -8.13 6.32
C VAL A 77 -4.93 -8.41 7.04
N GLY A 78 -3.90 -8.83 6.31
CA GLY A 78 -2.59 -9.20 6.85
C GLY A 78 -1.56 -8.07 6.85
N GLY A 79 -1.87 -6.92 6.23
CA GLY A 79 -0.90 -5.89 5.87
C GLY A 79 -1.07 -4.54 6.59
N ASN A 80 -1.37 -4.53 7.90
CA ASN A 80 -1.47 -3.30 8.70
C ASN A 80 -2.33 -2.21 8.02
N ASN A 81 -3.49 -2.61 7.46
CA ASN A 81 -4.40 -1.74 6.70
C ASN A 81 -3.77 -1.12 5.42
N GLY A 82 -3.07 -1.95 4.63
CA GLY A 82 -2.41 -1.57 3.38
C GLY A 82 -1.07 -0.85 3.53
N GLN A 83 -0.53 -0.76 4.75
CA GLN A 83 0.70 -0.03 5.08
C GLN A 83 1.93 -0.95 5.07
N ALA A 84 2.13 -1.67 3.96
CA ALA A 84 3.30 -2.52 3.75
C ALA A 84 3.85 -2.36 2.32
N CYS A 85 5.19 -2.30 2.19
CA CYS A 85 5.87 -1.98 0.93
C CYS A 85 5.62 -3.00 -0.20
N VAL A 86 5.25 -4.23 0.15
CA VAL A 86 4.96 -5.33 -0.80
C VAL A 86 3.46 -5.54 -1.03
N SER A 87 2.62 -4.69 -0.43
CA SER A 87 1.19 -4.80 -0.63
C SER A 87 0.82 -4.51 -2.09
N PRO A 88 -0.09 -5.32 -2.68
CA PRO A 88 -0.75 -4.98 -3.93
C PRO A 88 -1.28 -3.55 -3.87
N ASP A 89 -0.95 -2.73 -4.84
CA ASP A 89 -1.34 -1.33 -4.85
C ASP A 89 -2.61 -1.13 -5.69
N TYR A 90 -2.73 -1.86 -6.82
CA TYR A 90 -3.91 -1.88 -7.68
C TYR A 90 -4.06 -3.23 -8.39
N ILE A 91 -5.28 -3.52 -8.86
CA ILE A 91 -5.59 -4.71 -9.65
C ILE A 91 -5.88 -4.31 -11.09
N ILE A 92 -5.45 -5.14 -12.05
CA ILE A 92 -5.84 -5.07 -13.45
C ILE A 92 -6.60 -6.35 -13.79
N THR A 93 -7.76 -6.21 -14.43
CA THR A 93 -8.58 -7.35 -14.87
C THR A 93 -9.37 -7.01 -16.13
N THR A 94 -10.15 -7.97 -16.64
CA THR A 94 -11.04 -7.75 -17.77
C THR A 94 -12.35 -7.11 -17.32
N LYS A 95 -12.97 -6.34 -18.22
CA LYS A 95 -14.20 -5.60 -17.94
C LYS A 95 -15.34 -6.49 -17.44
N ASP A 96 -15.51 -7.66 -18.05
CA ASP A 96 -16.58 -8.60 -17.71
C ASP A 96 -16.35 -9.31 -16.37
N TYR A 97 -15.10 -9.35 -15.89
CA TYR A 97 -14.74 -10.02 -14.66
C TYR A 97 -14.72 -9.09 -13.44
N ALA A 98 -14.50 -7.78 -13.64
CA ALA A 98 -14.42 -6.81 -12.55
C ALA A 98 -15.64 -6.82 -11.60
N PRO A 99 -16.90 -6.92 -12.05
CA PRO A 99 -18.04 -6.99 -11.13
C PRO A 99 -17.97 -8.19 -10.20
N LYS A 100 -17.65 -9.38 -10.74
CA LYS A 100 -17.52 -10.62 -9.96
C LYS A 100 -16.39 -10.52 -8.94
N LEU A 101 -15.28 -9.91 -9.34
CA LEU A 101 -14.16 -9.65 -8.46
C LEU A 101 -14.54 -8.71 -7.31
N VAL A 102 -15.17 -7.57 -7.62
CA VAL A 102 -15.61 -6.60 -6.62
C VAL A 102 -16.54 -7.26 -5.60
N ASP A 103 -17.51 -8.05 -6.03
CA ASP A 103 -18.45 -8.73 -5.13
C ASP A 103 -17.77 -9.77 -4.24
N ALA A 104 -16.80 -10.52 -4.78
CA ALA A 104 -15.99 -11.44 -3.98
C ALA A 104 -15.19 -10.68 -2.91
N LEU A 105 -14.53 -9.57 -3.27
CA LEU A 105 -13.76 -8.76 -2.33
C LEU A 105 -14.63 -8.14 -1.23
N LYS A 106 -15.83 -7.67 -1.57
CA LYS A 106 -16.82 -7.17 -0.61
C LYS A 106 -17.24 -8.24 0.39
N THR A 107 -17.48 -9.46 -0.10
CA THR A 107 -17.86 -10.61 0.73
C THR A 107 -16.74 -10.95 1.72
N GLU A 108 -15.49 -11.03 1.25
CA GLU A 108 -14.34 -11.28 2.12
C GLU A 108 -14.13 -10.20 3.16
N LEU A 109 -14.29 -8.94 2.77
CA LEU A 109 -14.21 -7.82 3.71
C LEU A 109 -15.22 -7.93 4.83
N LYS A 110 -16.46 -8.29 4.49
CA LYS A 110 -17.51 -8.50 5.47
C LYS A 110 -17.20 -9.72 6.36
N ASN A 111 -16.67 -10.80 5.80
CA ASN A 111 -16.28 -11.98 6.58
C ASN A 111 -15.17 -11.67 7.59
N PHE A 112 -14.21 -10.82 7.20
CA PHE A 112 -13.06 -10.50 8.05
C PHE A 112 -13.36 -9.40 9.06
N TYR A 113 -13.90 -8.26 8.61
CA TYR A 113 -14.10 -7.08 9.47
C TYR A 113 -15.51 -6.96 10.04
N GLY A 114 -16.48 -7.75 9.55
CA GLY A 114 -17.89 -7.61 9.85
C GLY A 114 -18.60 -6.58 8.96
N ASP A 115 -19.85 -6.30 9.28
CA ASP A 115 -20.68 -5.32 8.56
C ASP A 115 -20.16 -3.88 8.75
N ASP A 116 -19.72 -3.54 9.96
CA ASP A 116 -19.13 -2.25 10.29
C ASP A 116 -17.59 -2.33 10.26
N GLN A 117 -17.06 -2.23 9.05
CA GLN A 117 -15.63 -2.42 8.80
C GLN A 117 -14.76 -1.35 9.46
N LEU A 118 -15.26 -0.10 9.56
CA LEU A 118 -14.54 1.00 10.18
C LEU A 118 -14.33 0.78 11.69
N ASN A 119 -15.36 0.26 12.37
CA ASN A 119 -15.33 0.00 13.80
C ASN A 119 -14.87 -1.42 14.16
N SER A 120 -14.46 -2.20 13.17
CA SER A 120 -13.87 -3.52 13.42
C SER A 120 -12.66 -3.43 14.35
N LYS A 121 -12.53 -4.44 15.23
CA LYS A 121 -11.41 -4.55 16.18
C LYS A 121 -10.12 -4.94 15.47
N ASP A 122 -10.23 -5.61 14.33
CA ASP A 122 -9.12 -6.11 13.54
C ASP A 122 -8.61 -5.05 12.53
N LEU A 123 -9.28 -3.89 12.44
CA LEU A 123 -8.85 -2.80 11.57
C LEU A 123 -7.72 -1.99 12.24
N SER A 124 -6.55 -1.98 11.59
CA SER A 124 -5.41 -1.18 12.03
C SER A 124 -5.58 0.31 11.69
N ARG A 125 -5.03 1.17 12.55
CA ARG A 125 -5.00 2.62 12.33
C ARG A 125 -3.95 3.00 11.30
N ILE A 126 -4.19 4.12 10.62
CA ILE A 126 -3.20 4.79 9.79
C ILE A 126 -2.11 5.38 10.68
N VAL A 127 -0.85 5.22 10.26
CA VAL A 127 0.35 5.49 11.06
C VAL A 127 0.44 6.92 11.60
N SER A 128 -0.12 7.90 10.89
CA SER A 128 -0.09 9.31 11.30
C SER A 128 -1.23 10.11 10.68
N SER A 129 -1.54 11.26 11.28
CA SER A 129 -2.49 12.25 10.75
C SER A 129 -2.09 12.77 9.37
N ASN A 130 -0.80 13.01 9.13
CA ASN A 130 -0.31 13.44 7.81
C ASN A 130 -0.58 12.38 6.73
N HIS A 131 -0.35 11.10 7.05
CA HIS A 131 -0.61 10.02 6.09
C HIS A 131 -2.11 9.79 5.89
N PHE A 132 -2.90 9.92 6.95
CA PHE A 132 -4.36 9.91 6.87
C PHE A 132 -4.88 11.02 5.95
N ALA A 133 -4.46 12.26 6.17
CA ALA A 133 -4.85 13.40 5.34
C ALA A 133 -4.44 13.21 3.87
N ARG A 134 -3.26 12.63 3.61
CA ARG A 134 -2.83 12.26 2.26
C ARG A 134 -3.79 11.25 1.62
N LEU A 135 -4.12 10.16 2.30
CA LEU A 135 -5.05 9.14 1.80
C LEU A 135 -6.45 9.71 1.56
N THR A 136 -6.93 10.55 2.47
CA THR A 136 -8.21 11.26 2.32
C THR A 136 -8.20 12.16 1.08
N LYS A 137 -7.11 12.92 0.85
CA LYS A 137 -6.96 13.73 -0.37
C LYS A 137 -6.97 12.89 -1.66
N LEU A 138 -6.44 11.68 -1.64
CA LEU A 138 -6.52 10.77 -2.79
C LEU A 138 -7.97 10.34 -3.08
N LEU A 139 -8.78 10.12 -2.04
CA LEU A 139 -10.19 9.74 -2.18
C LEU A 139 -11.08 10.92 -2.59
N ASP A 140 -10.77 12.13 -2.12
CA ASP A 140 -11.55 13.34 -2.37
C ASP A 140 -11.18 14.02 -3.70
N ASP A 141 -10.19 13.52 -4.43
CA ASP A 141 -9.90 13.96 -5.80
C ASP A 141 -11.16 13.80 -6.68
N ASP A 142 -11.54 14.85 -7.39
CA ASP A 142 -12.75 14.90 -8.23
C ASP A 142 -12.78 13.77 -9.28
N LYS A 143 -11.62 13.32 -9.76
CA LYS A 143 -11.49 12.21 -10.71
C LYS A 143 -11.72 10.84 -10.07
N VAL A 144 -11.64 10.76 -8.74
CA VAL A 144 -11.55 9.51 -7.96
C VAL A 144 -12.78 9.28 -7.09
N SER A 145 -13.35 10.33 -6.48
CA SER A 145 -14.44 10.22 -5.51
C SER A 145 -15.67 9.49 -6.06
N GLY A 146 -16.05 9.75 -7.31
CA GLY A 146 -17.15 9.08 -8.01
C GLY A 146 -16.87 7.63 -8.44
N LYS A 147 -15.66 7.12 -8.18
CA LYS A 147 -15.23 5.76 -8.57
C LYS A 147 -15.25 4.77 -7.40
N ILE A 148 -15.59 5.22 -6.20
CA ILE A 148 -15.69 4.38 -5.01
C ILE A 148 -16.90 3.43 -5.16
N VAL A 149 -16.64 2.12 -5.16
CA VAL A 149 -17.67 1.07 -5.27
C VAL A 149 -17.87 0.28 -3.98
N HIS A 150 -17.01 0.49 -2.99
CA HIS A 150 -17.11 -0.05 -1.63
C HIS A 150 -16.29 0.79 -0.66
N GLY A 151 -16.74 0.90 0.59
CA GLY A 151 -15.99 1.55 1.65
C GLY A 151 -16.07 3.08 1.60
N GLY A 152 -14.95 3.75 1.79
CA GLY A 152 -14.83 5.21 1.80
C GLY A 152 -15.14 5.87 3.15
N GLN A 153 -15.50 5.11 4.17
CA GLN A 153 -15.70 5.62 5.52
C GLN A 153 -14.36 5.95 6.18
N ARG A 154 -14.33 7.03 6.94
CA ARG A 154 -13.13 7.64 7.50
C ARG A 154 -13.46 8.16 8.90
N ASP A 155 -12.56 7.94 9.84
CA ASP A 155 -12.58 8.52 11.18
C ASP A 155 -11.21 9.13 11.45
N GLU A 156 -11.15 10.45 11.31
CA GLU A 156 -9.92 11.22 11.52
C GLU A 156 -9.48 11.19 12.99
N SER A 157 -10.42 11.17 13.93
CA SER A 157 -10.11 11.19 15.37
C SER A 157 -9.35 9.93 15.81
N ASN A 158 -9.69 8.79 15.20
CA ASN A 158 -9.02 7.51 15.45
C ASN A 158 -8.02 7.12 14.35
N LEU A 159 -7.81 7.97 13.34
CA LEU A 159 -6.97 7.69 12.17
C LEU A 159 -7.35 6.38 11.46
N LYS A 160 -8.64 6.12 11.30
CA LYS A 160 -9.13 4.89 10.63
C LYS A 160 -9.73 5.21 9.28
N ILE A 161 -9.34 4.42 8.28
CA ILE A 161 -9.97 4.43 6.96
C ILE A 161 -10.44 3.01 6.70
N ALA A 162 -11.73 2.86 6.39
CA ALA A 162 -12.29 1.57 6.05
C ALA A 162 -11.71 1.06 4.72
N PRO A 163 -11.56 -0.26 4.53
CA PRO A 163 -11.14 -0.83 3.26
C PRO A 163 -12.01 -0.32 2.11
N THR A 164 -11.37 0.34 1.15
CA THR A 164 -12.06 1.07 0.08
C THR A 164 -11.69 0.48 -1.28
N ILE A 165 -12.68 0.17 -2.10
CA ILE A 165 -12.48 -0.36 -3.46
C ILE A 165 -12.92 0.72 -4.45
N LEU A 166 -12.07 0.99 -5.44
CA LEU A 166 -12.34 1.94 -6.50
C LEU A 166 -12.31 1.23 -7.85
N LEU A 167 -13.26 1.52 -8.73
CA LEU A 167 -13.35 0.90 -10.05
C LEU A 167 -13.11 1.93 -11.14
N ASP A 168 -12.17 1.64 -12.04
CA ASP A 168 -11.84 2.45 -13.21
C ASP A 168 -11.55 3.93 -12.87
N VAL A 169 -10.63 4.12 -11.93
CA VAL A 169 -10.00 5.43 -11.67
C VAL A 169 -9.11 5.83 -12.87
N PRO A 170 -9.06 7.12 -13.24
CA PRO A 170 -8.18 7.59 -14.31
C PRO A 170 -6.70 7.32 -14.02
N GLU A 171 -5.92 6.94 -15.04
CA GLU A 171 -4.49 6.61 -14.87
C GLU A 171 -3.63 7.79 -14.46
N ASP A 172 -4.04 9.00 -14.87
CA ASP A 172 -3.38 10.25 -14.57
C ASP A 172 -3.78 10.83 -13.21
N SER A 173 -4.62 10.12 -12.44
CA SER A 173 -5.00 10.51 -11.09
C SER A 173 -3.85 10.29 -10.08
N LEU A 174 -3.86 11.04 -8.99
CA LEU A 174 -2.85 10.91 -7.93
C LEU A 174 -2.82 9.51 -7.32
N ILE A 175 -3.98 8.87 -7.15
CA ILE A 175 -4.08 7.51 -6.62
C ILE A 175 -3.41 6.47 -7.54
N MET A 176 -3.24 6.76 -8.83
CA MET A 176 -2.56 5.89 -9.80
C MET A 176 -1.10 6.27 -10.07
N THR A 177 -0.65 7.47 -9.68
CA THR A 177 0.73 7.92 -9.91
C THR A 177 1.60 7.85 -8.66
N GLU A 178 1.00 7.89 -7.46
CA GLU A 178 1.70 7.73 -6.18
C GLU A 178 1.50 6.34 -5.57
N GLU A 179 2.43 5.90 -4.72
CA GLU A 179 2.22 4.72 -3.87
C GLU A 179 1.09 4.99 -2.86
N ILE A 180 0.13 4.07 -2.77
CA ILE A 180 -1.05 4.27 -1.92
C ILE A 180 -0.70 4.03 -0.47
N PHE A 181 0.01 2.95 -0.13
CA PHE A 181 0.44 2.64 1.25
C PHE A 181 -0.68 2.81 2.30
N GLY A 182 -1.88 2.32 1.99
CA GLY A 182 -3.07 2.48 2.81
C GLY A 182 -4.25 1.74 2.19
N PRO A 183 -5.45 1.78 2.79
CA PRO A 183 -6.47 0.77 2.50
C PRO A 183 -7.36 1.07 1.29
N LEU A 184 -6.81 1.72 0.25
CA LEU A 184 -7.53 2.08 -0.98
C LEU A 184 -7.11 1.19 -2.15
N LEU A 185 -7.99 0.37 -2.70
CA LEU A 185 -7.64 -0.58 -3.77
C LEU A 185 -8.34 -0.21 -5.09
N PRO A 186 -7.62 0.42 -6.02
CA PRO A 186 -8.08 0.59 -7.39
C PRO A 186 -8.12 -0.75 -8.16
N ILE A 187 -9.16 -0.92 -8.97
CA ILE A 187 -9.32 -2.01 -9.92
C ILE A 187 -9.52 -1.38 -11.31
N LEU A 188 -8.68 -1.75 -12.27
CA LEU A 188 -8.68 -1.24 -13.63
C LEU A 188 -9.13 -2.31 -14.63
N THR A 189 -10.10 -1.97 -15.48
CA THR A 189 -10.62 -2.83 -16.55
C THR A 189 -9.90 -2.58 -17.88
N LYS A 190 -8.60 -2.88 -17.92
CA LYS A 190 -7.72 -2.52 -19.07
C LYS A 190 -7.43 -3.68 -20.02
N MET A 191 -7.93 -4.87 -19.73
CA MET A 191 -7.58 -6.08 -20.48
C MET A 191 -8.78 -6.58 -21.29
N ASP A 192 -8.57 -6.82 -22.58
CA ASP A 192 -9.54 -7.51 -23.43
C ASP A 192 -9.46 -9.03 -23.22
N ARG A 193 -8.27 -9.56 -22.93
CA ARG A 193 -7.97 -10.92 -22.44
C ARG A 193 -6.69 -10.92 -21.61
N VAL A 194 -6.59 -11.85 -20.67
CA VAL A 194 -5.32 -12.19 -19.99
C VAL A 194 -4.80 -13.50 -20.61
N ILE A 195 -3.48 -13.62 -20.67
CA ILE A 195 -2.70 -14.64 -21.42
C ILE A 195 -3.13 -16.06 -21.09
#